data_AF-A0A7V7DQX2-F1
#
_entry.id   AF-A0A7V7DQX2-F1
#
_cell.length_a   1.000
_cell.length_b   1.000
_cell.length_c   1.000
_cell.angle_alpha   90.00
_cell.angle_beta   90.00
_cell.angle_gamma   90.00
#
_symmetry.space_group_name_H-M   'P 1'
#
loop_
_entity.id
_entity.type
_entity.pdbx_description
1 polymer ?
#
loop_
_entity_poly.entity_id
_entity_poly.type
_entity_poly.pdbx_seq_one_letter_code
_entity_poly.pdbx_strand_id
1 'polypeptide(L)'
;MPHDILIVDDEPDIRLLTSGILADEGYQTRQASDSDSAIEAIRARRPSLVLLDIWLQGSRLDGLGILAEIKREHPSVPVVMMSGHGTIETAVSAIKQGAYEFIEKPFQADRLLLAVQRAIESARLRREIEDLKQRSGGDEELLGISPPLGQLRLAIERVAPTGSRVLITGPAGAGKEVVARLLHRASKRASGAFVVVNCAAMHPERMETELFGVEGNIEGERKIGLFEQAHGGTLVLDEVSDMPLETQGKIVRILQEQTFDRVGGMKRVEVDVRVMAITNRDLSNEISAGRFREDLFYRLNVVPLRMPPLRERREDIPLLARHFQRRAAQNAGLPIRPLGEDAIAALQAYDWPGNVRQLRNVMDWLLIMAAGDLKEPIRADMLPAEIGAITPNVLRWEKSSEIMTLPLREAREVFEREYLLSQVTRFGGNISRTAAFVGMERSALHRKLKLLGVNTDEKIRN
;
A
#
# COMPACT_ATOMS: atom_id res chain seq x y z
N MET A 1 29.73 3.37 11.15
CA MET A 1 29.94 4.18 12.37
C MET A 1 29.94 3.24 13.54
N PRO A 2 30.83 3.39 14.53
CA PRO A 2 30.77 2.57 15.73
C PRO A 2 29.43 2.80 16.42
N HIS A 3 28.77 1.73 16.86
CA HIS A 3 27.47 1.82 17.51
C HIS A 3 27.66 2.30 18.96
N ASP A 4 26.91 3.34 19.34
CA ASP A 4 26.91 3.94 20.67
C ASP A 4 25.96 3.17 21.61
N ILE A 5 26.50 2.59 22.68
CA ILE A 5 25.77 1.77 23.65
C ILE A 5 25.78 2.47 25.01
N LEU A 6 24.59 2.67 25.60
CA LEU A 6 24.46 3.18 26.96
C LEU A 6 24.34 2.00 27.94
N ILE A 7 25.19 1.98 28.96
CA ILE A 7 25.21 0.99 30.04
C ILE A 7 24.69 1.66 31.31
N VAL A 8 23.60 1.14 31.85
CA VAL A 8 22.92 1.65 33.04
C VAL A 8 22.91 0.56 34.10
N ASP A 9 23.68 0.77 35.16
CA ASP A 9 23.90 -0.19 36.24
C ASP A 9 24.35 0.59 37.47
N ASP A 10 23.93 0.25 38.68
CA ASP A 10 24.39 0.93 39.89
C ASP A 10 25.81 0.48 40.29
N GLU A 11 26.19 -0.76 39.97
CA GLU A 11 27.50 -1.33 40.29
C GLU A 11 28.62 -0.83 39.32
N PRO A 12 29.64 -0.11 39.82
CA PRO A 12 30.71 0.43 38.96
C PRO A 12 31.54 -0.67 38.27
N ASP A 13 31.77 -1.80 38.94
CA ASP A 13 32.54 -2.91 38.40
C ASP A 13 31.83 -3.56 37.21
N ILE A 14 30.50 -3.68 37.27
CA ILE A 14 29.70 -4.20 36.16
C ILE A 14 29.73 -3.22 34.97
N ARG A 15 29.61 -1.91 35.22
CA ARG A 15 29.73 -0.92 34.14
C ARG A 15 31.09 -0.96 33.46
N LEU A 16 32.17 -1.06 34.24
CA LEU A 16 33.54 -1.14 33.73
C LEU A 16 33.76 -2.43 32.93
N LEU A 17 33.35 -3.58 33.46
CA LEU A 17 33.48 -4.88 32.79
C LEU A 17 32.70 -4.92 31.47
N THR A 18 31.42 -4.51 31.51
CA THR A 18 30.56 -4.46 30.32
C THR A 18 31.12 -3.48 29.29
N SER A 19 31.61 -2.33 29.75
CA SER A 19 32.23 -1.33 28.88
C SER A 19 33.50 -1.84 28.21
N GLY A 20 34.35 -2.58 28.94
CA GLY A 20 35.58 -3.16 28.40
C GLY A 20 35.29 -4.17 27.30
N ILE A 21 34.41 -5.14 27.56
CA ILE A 21 34.01 -6.17 26.59
C ILE A 21 33.49 -5.54 25.29
N LEU A 22 32.65 -4.50 25.40
CA LEU A 22 32.09 -3.82 24.24
C LEU A 22 33.13 -2.95 23.50
N ALA A 23 34.03 -2.29 24.23
CA ALA A 23 35.06 -1.47 23.61
C ALA A 23 36.07 -2.31 22.80
N ASP A 24 36.40 -3.52 23.26
CA ASP A 24 37.30 -4.45 22.56
C ASP A 24 36.73 -4.87 21.18
N GLU A 25 35.41 -4.94 21.06
CA GLU A 25 34.68 -5.22 19.80
C GLU A 25 34.38 -3.95 18.98
N GLY A 26 34.92 -2.79 19.37
CA GLY A 26 34.82 -1.53 18.63
C GLY A 26 33.51 -0.76 18.84
N TYR A 27 32.72 -1.09 19.86
CA TYR A 27 31.56 -0.31 20.26
C TYR A 27 31.98 0.94 21.05
N GLN A 28 31.22 2.04 20.91
CA GLN A 28 31.37 3.20 21.77
C GLN A 28 30.45 3.04 22.97
N THR A 29 30.98 3.18 24.18
CA THR A 29 30.19 2.98 25.40
C THR A 29 30.04 4.29 26.17
N ARG A 30 28.86 4.44 26.77
CA ARG A 30 28.56 5.48 27.77
C ARG A 30 27.99 4.79 28.99
N GLN A 31 28.22 5.39 30.16
CA GLN A 31 27.85 4.80 31.44
C GLN A 31 26.93 5.75 32.21
N ALA A 32 25.96 5.19 32.91
CA ALA A 32 25.07 5.89 33.84
C ALA A 32 24.85 5.01 35.07
N SER A 33 24.71 5.63 36.24
CA SER A 33 24.56 4.94 37.53
C SER A 33 23.15 4.96 38.10
N ASP A 34 22.26 5.79 37.54
CA ASP A 34 20.91 6.04 38.06
C ASP A 34 19.96 6.48 36.93
N SER A 35 18.66 6.61 37.25
CA SER A 35 17.65 7.00 36.29
C SER A 35 17.88 8.37 35.67
N ASP A 36 18.33 9.35 36.46
CA ASP A 36 18.41 10.73 36.00
C ASP A 36 19.60 10.90 35.04
N SER A 37 20.77 10.33 35.38
CA SER A 37 21.94 10.26 34.50
C SER A 37 21.67 9.44 33.23
N ALA A 38 20.91 8.35 33.32
CA ALA A 38 20.52 7.56 32.15
C ALA A 38 19.63 8.36 31.19
N ILE A 39 18.61 9.04 31.71
CA ILE A 39 17.70 9.86 30.90
C ILE A 39 18.43 11.06 30.28
N GLU A 40 19.30 11.74 31.05
CA GLU A 40 20.13 12.84 30.53
C GLU A 40 21.05 12.35 29.41
N ALA A 41 21.71 11.20 29.58
CA ALA A 41 22.57 10.63 28.55
C ALA A 41 21.79 10.33 27.26
N ILE A 42 20.57 9.79 27.37
CA ILE A 42 19.72 9.50 26.21
C ILE A 42 19.28 10.78 25.49
N ARG A 43 18.92 11.82 26.25
CA ARG A 43 18.51 13.13 25.70
C ARG A 43 19.66 13.86 25.02
N ALA A 44 20.85 13.80 25.60
CA ALA A 44 22.05 14.40 25.01
C ALA A 44 22.41 13.75 23.67
N ARG A 45 22.34 12.41 23.61
CA ARG A 45 22.53 11.65 22.37
C ARG A 45 21.79 10.34 22.44
N ARG A 46 20.92 10.11 21.44
CA ARG A 46 20.18 8.86 21.31
C ARG A 46 21.15 7.67 21.08
N PRO A 47 21.17 6.66 21.97
CA PRO A 47 22.01 5.49 21.80
C PRO A 47 21.46 4.51 20.74
N SER A 48 22.34 3.65 20.23
CA SER A 48 21.98 2.51 19.36
C SER A 48 21.38 1.34 20.13
N LEU A 49 21.75 1.20 21.41
CA LEU A 49 21.28 0.16 22.34
C LEU A 49 21.40 0.68 23.78
N VAL A 50 20.51 0.26 24.66
CA VAL A 50 20.65 0.44 26.12
C VAL A 50 20.78 -0.93 26.78
N LEU A 51 21.82 -1.11 27.58
CA LEU A 51 21.95 -2.19 28.55
C LEU A 51 21.50 -1.65 29.91
N LEU A 52 20.50 -2.27 30.53
CA LEU A 52 19.82 -1.72 31.70
C LEU A 52 19.68 -2.75 32.80
N ASP A 53 20.23 -2.49 33.98
CA ASP A 53 19.91 -3.32 35.15
C ASP A 53 18.42 -3.21 35.51
N ILE A 54 17.82 -4.33 35.89
CA ILE A 54 16.46 -4.37 36.46
C ILE A 54 16.43 -3.66 37.80
N TRP A 55 17.44 -3.89 38.64
CA TRP A 55 17.48 -3.38 40.00
C TRP A 55 18.55 -2.29 40.10
N LEU A 56 18.14 -1.02 40.10
CA LEU A 56 19.04 0.09 40.40
C LEU A 56 18.81 0.60 41.82
N GLN A 57 19.78 0.39 42.71
CA GLN A 57 19.76 1.00 44.05
C GLN A 57 20.12 2.49 43.97
N GLY A 58 19.48 3.29 44.83
CA GLY A 58 19.75 4.74 44.90
C GLY A 58 19.17 5.57 43.74
N SER A 59 18.39 4.96 42.85
CA SER A 59 17.73 5.60 41.71
C SER A 59 16.26 5.94 42.01
N ARG A 60 15.74 7.03 41.42
CA ARG A 60 14.33 7.43 41.57
C ARG A 60 13.39 6.46 40.85
N LEU A 61 13.83 5.94 39.71
CA LEU A 61 13.14 4.89 38.95
C LEU A 61 13.98 3.61 38.98
N ASP A 62 13.31 2.46 39.13
CA ASP A 62 13.93 1.16 38.90
C ASP A 62 14.15 0.89 37.40
N GLY A 63 14.80 -0.23 37.06
CA GLY A 63 15.08 -0.58 35.67
C GLY A 63 13.84 -0.71 34.80
N LEU A 64 12.73 -1.19 35.36
CA LEU A 64 11.45 -1.27 34.64
C LEU A 64 10.84 0.11 34.40
N GLY A 65 10.91 1.02 35.37
CA GLY A 65 10.49 2.41 35.22
C GLY A 65 11.30 3.16 34.15
N ILE A 66 12.63 2.95 34.12
CA ILE A 66 13.51 3.51 33.08
C ILE A 66 13.15 2.91 31.71
N LEU A 67 12.93 1.60 31.61
CA LEU A 67 12.50 0.94 30.37
C LEU A 67 11.21 1.56 29.81
N ALA A 68 10.20 1.76 30.67
CA ALA A 68 8.93 2.35 30.27
C ALA A 68 9.11 3.77 29.69
N GLU A 69 9.97 4.58 30.32
CA GLU A 69 10.27 5.94 29.85
C GLU A 69 11.01 5.93 28.50
N ILE A 70 12.01 5.06 28.35
CA ILE A 70 12.75 4.90 27.09
C ILE A 70 11.80 4.48 25.96
N LYS A 71 10.87 3.56 26.22
CA LYS A 71 9.93 3.10 25.18
C LYS A 71 8.88 4.14 24.83
N ARG A 72 8.55 5.03 25.77
CA ARG A 72 7.65 6.17 25.54
C ARG A 72 8.29 7.25 24.68
N GLU A 73 9.51 7.68 24.99
CA GLU A 73 10.21 8.75 24.24
C GLU A 73 10.92 8.22 22.97
N HIS A 74 11.46 7.00 23.02
CA HIS A 74 12.29 6.39 21.97
C HIS A 74 11.93 4.92 21.69
N PRO A 75 10.73 4.63 21.16
CA PRO A 75 10.22 3.26 20.99
C PRO A 75 11.10 2.36 20.11
N SER A 76 11.89 2.96 19.20
CA SER A 76 12.78 2.23 18.29
C SER A 76 14.18 1.95 18.86
N VAL A 77 14.52 2.41 20.07
CA VAL A 77 15.77 2.04 20.74
C VAL A 77 15.60 0.65 21.38
N PRO A 78 16.42 -0.35 21.01
CA PRO A 78 16.41 -1.65 21.70
C PRO A 78 16.98 -1.50 23.10
N VAL A 79 16.37 -2.19 24.07
CA VAL A 79 16.81 -2.21 25.47
C VAL A 79 17.00 -3.67 25.86
N VAL A 80 18.19 -4.03 26.34
CA VAL A 80 18.49 -5.36 26.85
C VAL A 80 18.63 -5.25 28.36
N MET A 81 17.81 -6.02 29.07
CA MET A 81 17.81 -5.98 30.53
C MET A 81 18.92 -6.88 31.08
N MET A 82 19.56 -6.45 32.16
CA MET A 82 20.56 -7.22 32.92
C MET A 82 20.02 -7.47 34.32
N SER A 83 20.26 -8.64 34.91
CA SER A 83 19.97 -8.85 36.34
C SER A 83 20.75 -10.01 36.92
N GLY A 84 21.25 -9.86 38.15
CA GLY A 84 21.87 -10.96 38.90
C GLY A 84 20.91 -11.82 39.71
N HIS A 85 19.65 -11.39 39.90
CA HIS A 85 18.63 -12.09 40.71
C HIS A 85 17.31 -12.18 39.95
N GLY A 86 17.39 -12.44 38.64
CA GLY A 86 16.21 -12.48 37.78
C GLY A 86 15.36 -13.71 38.03
N THR A 87 14.15 -13.55 38.55
CA THR A 87 13.12 -14.59 38.41
C THR A 87 12.62 -14.58 36.97
N ILE A 88 12.20 -15.74 36.45
CA ILE A 88 11.59 -15.85 35.10
C ILE A 88 10.43 -14.84 34.96
N GLU A 89 9.70 -14.58 36.04
CA GLU A 89 8.60 -13.62 36.07
C GLU A 89 9.04 -12.18 35.76
N THR A 90 10.16 -11.71 36.35
CA THR A 90 10.69 -10.37 36.08
C THR A 90 11.19 -10.22 34.64
N ALA A 91 11.86 -11.23 34.10
CA ALA A 91 12.30 -11.25 32.71
C ALA A 91 11.10 -11.20 31.74
N VAL A 92 10.06 -11.99 31.98
CA VAL A 92 8.83 -11.99 31.18
C VAL A 92 8.12 -10.64 31.27
N SER A 93 8.07 -10.02 32.46
CA SER A 93 7.49 -8.68 32.64
C SER A 93 8.24 -7.63 31.81
N ALA A 94 9.57 -7.64 31.83
CA ALA A 94 10.39 -6.72 31.05
C ALA A 94 10.17 -6.85 29.54
N ILE A 95 10.12 -8.08 29.02
CA ILE A 95 9.84 -8.32 27.59
C ILE A 95 8.44 -7.81 27.21
N LYS A 96 7.43 -8.04 28.07
CA LYS A 96 6.07 -7.50 27.86
C LYS A 96 6.03 -5.97 27.85
N GLN A 97 6.92 -5.33 28.63
CA GLN A 97 7.06 -3.86 28.68
C GLN A 97 7.93 -3.30 27.54
N GLY A 98 8.43 -4.15 26.64
CA GLY A 98 9.11 -3.75 25.41
C GLY A 98 10.63 -3.90 25.42
N ALA A 99 11.22 -4.53 26.45
CA ALA A 99 12.61 -4.98 26.37
C ALA A 99 12.79 -5.93 25.18
N TYR A 100 13.96 -5.87 24.55
CA TYR A 100 14.32 -6.72 23.43
C TYR A 100 14.70 -8.12 23.91
N GLU A 101 15.56 -8.19 24.92
CA GLU A 101 16.11 -9.42 25.46
C GLU A 101 16.52 -9.22 26.93
N PHE A 102 16.76 -10.32 27.64
CA PHE A 102 17.21 -10.34 29.03
C PHE A 102 18.50 -11.16 29.16
N ILE A 103 19.46 -10.66 29.93
CA ILE A 103 20.74 -11.30 30.24
C ILE A 103 20.87 -11.45 31.75
N GLU A 104 21.19 -12.66 32.19
CA GLU A 104 21.45 -12.98 33.60
C GLU A 104 22.92 -12.70 33.94
N LYS A 105 23.17 -12.01 35.06
CA LYS A 105 24.50 -11.85 35.65
C LYS A 105 24.80 -13.03 36.59
N PRO A 106 26.01 -13.61 36.61
CA PRO A 106 27.16 -13.25 35.77
C PRO A 106 27.01 -13.79 34.33
N PHE A 107 27.42 -13.00 33.34
CA PHE A 107 27.38 -13.37 31.93
C PHE A 107 28.78 -13.56 31.35
N GLN A 108 28.88 -14.44 30.34
CA GLN A 108 30.09 -14.58 29.52
C GLN A 108 30.12 -13.49 28.45
N ALA A 109 31.32 -13.05 28.06
CA ALA A 109 31.51 -12.02 27.03
C ALA A 109 30.76 -12.34 25.73
N ASP A 110 30.90 -13.58 25.22
CA ASP A 110 30.24 -14.03 23.99
C ASP A 110 28.71 -13.89 24.03
N ARG A 111 28.09 -14.15 25.18
CA ARG A 111 26.63 -14.04 25.36
C ARG A 111 26.18 -12.59 25.31
N LEU A 112 26.93 -11.69 25.95
CA LEU A 112 26.67 -10.25 25.91
C LEU A 112 26.78 -9.73 24.47
N LEU A 113 27.87 -10.09 23.78
CA LEU A 113 28.14 -9.66 22.40
C LEU A 113 27.07 -10.14 21.42
N LEU A 114 26.65 -11.41 21.53
CA LEU A 114 25.60 -11.95 20.68
C LEU A 114 24.26 -11.23 20.87
N ALA A 115 23.87 -10.95 22.11
CA ALA A 115 22.64 -10.23 22.42
C ALA A 115 22.67 -8.79 21.89
N VAL A 116 23.80 -8.10 22.09
CA VAL A 116 24.04 -6.73 21.57
C VAL A 116 23.97 -6.70 20.05
N GLN A 117 24.64 -7.63 19.37
CA GLN A 117 24.65 -7.71 17.90
C GLN A 117 23.25 -7.94 17.35
N ARG A 118 22.52 -8.92 17.88
CA ARG A 118 21.14 -9.23 17.45
C ARG A 118 20.19 -8.05 17.69
N ALA A 119 20.31 -7.39 18.84
CA ALA A 119 19.48 -6.24 19.18
C ALA A 119 19.71 -5.06 18.20
N ILE A 120 20.97 -4.76 17.88
CA ILE A 120 21.34 -3.69 16.94
C ILE A 120 20.89 -4.06 15.51
N GLU A 121 21.10 -5.30 15.07
CA GLU A 121 20.70 -5.78 13.75
C GLU A 121 19.17 -5.70 13.57
N SER A 122 18.41 -6.21 14.53
CA SER A 122 16.94 -6.11 14.54
C SER A 122 16.47 -4.66 14.48
N ALA A 123 17.08 -3.76 15.25
CA ALA A 123 16.75 -2.34 15.22
C ALA A 123 17.14 -1.65 13.90
N ARG A 124 18.20 -2.11 13.22
CA ARG A 124 18.59 -1.65 11.88
C ARG A 124 17.60 -2.14 10.83
N LEU A 125 17.27 -3.43 10.81
CA LEU A 125 16.31 -4.01 9.86
C LEU A 125 14.93 -3.37 9.99
N ARG A 126 14.45 -3.11 11.22
CA ARG A 126 13.19 -2.39 11.45
C ARG A 126 13.21 -0.98 10.87
N ARG A 127 14.33 -0.25 11.05
CA ARG A 127 14.52 1.08 10.48
C ARG A 127 14.56 1.02 8.95
N GLU A 128 15.27 0.06 8.40
CA GLU A 128 15.37 -0.13 6.96
C GLU A 128 14.01 -0.48 6.34
N ILE A 129 13.21 -1.33 6.99
CA ILE A 129 11.82 -1.60 6.58
C ILE A 129 10.98 -0.33 6.63
N GLU A 130 11.10 0.49 7.67
CA GLU A 130 10.35 1.75 7.78
C GLU A 130 10.77 2.75 6.69
N ASP A 131 12.07 2.92 6.47
CA ASP A 131 12.63 3.73 5.38
C ASP A 131 12.17 3.24 4.01
N LEU A 132 12.21 1.92 3.78
CA LEU A 132 11.75 1.30 2.55
C LEU A 132 10.24 1.47 2.37
N LYS A 133 9.43 1.38 3.42
CA LYS A 133 7.99 1.66 3.37
C LYS A 133 7.72 3.12 2.98
N GLN A 134 8.46 4.06 3.56
CA GLN A 134 8.34 5.48 3.22
C GLN A 134 8.77 5.76 1.78
N ARG A 135 9.88 5.18 1.30
CA ARG A 135 10.41 5.38 -0.07
C ARG A 135 9.63 4.63 -1.15
N SER A 136 9.23 3.39 -0.89
CA SER A 136 8.44 2.58 -1.84
C SER A 136 7.02 3.11 -1.96
N GLY A 137 6.53 3.81 -0.93
CA GLY A 137 5.18 4.31 -0.79
C GLY A 137 4.16 3.33 -1.39
N GLY A 138 3.88 2.25 -0.68
CA GLY A 138 2.64 1.56 -0.95
C GLY A 138 1.52 2.58 -0.74
N ASP A 139 0.85 3.04 -1.81
CA ASP A 139 -0.46 3.69 -1.67
C ASP A 139 -1.42 2.56 -1.26
N GLU A 140 -1.35 2.18 0.00
CA GLU A 140 -2.12 1.08 0.58
C GLU A 140 -3.49 1.55 1.06
N GLU A 141 -3.74 2.85 0.97
CA GLU A 141 -5.00 3.46 1.30
C GLU A 141 -5.88 3.57 0.06
N LEU A 142 -7.08 3.01 0.16
CA LEU A 142 -8.12 3.18 -0.83
C LEU A 142 -8.73 4.57 -0.66
N LEU A 143 -8.19 5.58 -1.34
CA LEU A 143 -8.65 6.97 -1.24
C LEU A 143 -9.90 7.25 -2.08
N GLY A 144 -10.82 8.03 -1.49
CA GLY A 144 -12.08 8.45 -2.10
C GLY A 144 -13.23 8.51 -1.10
N ILE A 145 -14.28 9.25 -1.44
CA ILE A 145 -15.51 9.40 -0.68
C ILE A 145 -16.76 9.02 -1.49
N SER A 146 -16.57 8.55 -2.72
CA SER A 146 -17.69 8.22 -3.60
C SER A 146 -18.52 7.03 -3.10
N PRO A 147 -19.85 7.02 -3.35
CA PRO A 147 -20.72 5.91 -2.95
C PRO A 147 -20.26 4.53 -3.45
N PRO A 148 -19.80 4.35 -4.71
CA PRO A 148 -19.29 3.05 -5.17
C PRO A 148 -18.08 2.57 -4.35
N LEU A 149 -17.20 3.49 -3.95
CA LEU A 149 -16.03 3.16 -3.13
C LEU A 149 -16.43 2.87 -1.68
N GLY A 150 -17.42 3.59 -1.14
CA GLY A 150 -17.99 3.33 0.18
C GLY A 150 -18.60 1.92 0.29
N GLN A 151 -19.36 1.49 -0.73
CA GLN A 151 -19.89 0.13 -0.81
C GLN A 151 -18.77 -0.93 -0.85
N LEU A 152 -17.71 -0.67 -1.61
CA LEU A 152 -16.55 -1.55 -1.67
C LEU A 152 -15.84 -1.66 -0.31
N ARG A 153 -15.67 -0.56 0.43
CA ARG A 153 -15.09 -0.58 1.79
C ARG A 153 -15.92 -1.45 2.74
N LEU A 154 -17.23 -1.28 2.77
CA LEU A 154 -18.13 -2.10 3.60
C LEU A 154 -18.04 -3.59 3.23
N ALA A 155 -17.91 -3.91 1.94
CA ALA A 155 -17.72 -5.27 1.48
C ALA A 155 -16.36 -5.84 1.95
N ILE A 156 -15.28 -5.06 1.89
CA ILE A 156 -13.95 -5.45 2.39
C ILE A 156 -14.02 -5.77 3.89
N GLU A 157 -14.62 -4.89 4.70
CA GLU A 157 -14.76 -5.07 6.15
C GLU A 157 -15.49 -6.37 6.50
N ARG A 158 -16.56 -6.69 5.76
CA ARG A 158 -17.34 -7.92 5.98
C ARG A 158 -16.58 -9.19 5.57
N VAL A 159 -15.80 -9.12 4.50
CA VAL A 159 -15.18 -10.30 3.86
C VAL A 159 -13.81 -10.62 4.45
N ALA A 160 -13.06 -9.61 4.90
CA ALA A 160 -11.72 -9.76 5.45
C ALA A 160 -11.61 -10.81 6.59
N PRO A 161 -12.49 -10.87 7.60
CA PRO A 161 -12.36 -11.82 8.72
C PRO A 161 -12.73 -13.28 8.38
N THR A 162 -13.40 -13.52 7.24
CA THR A 162 -13.96 -14.84 6.88
C THR A 162 -12.91 -15.85 6.39
N GLY A 163 -11.75 -15.38 5.91
CA GLY A 163 -10.75 -16.24 5.25
C GLY A 163 -11.17 -16.74 3.86
N SER A 164 -12.36 -16.39 3.37
CA SER A 164 -12.87 -16.82 2.07
C SER A 164 -11.98 -16.34 0.92
N ARG A 165 -11.96 -17.12 -0.17
CA ARG A 165 -11.36 -16.73 -1.45
C ARG A 165 -12.12 -15.57 -2.05
N VAL A 166 -11.41 -14.64 -2.66
CA VAL A 166 -11.98 -13.41 -3.21
C VAL A 166 -11.53 -13.24 -4.64
N LEU A 167 -12.47 -12.98 -5.54
CA LEU A 167 -12.18 -12.58 -6.92
C LEU A 167 -12.41 -11.07 -7.05
N ILE A 168 -11.35 -10.32 -7.33
CA ILE A 168 -11.37 -8.88 -7.49
C ILE A 168 -11.33 -8.54 -8.98
N THR A 169 -12.41 -7.99 -9.50
CA THR A 169 -12.52 -7.60 -10.91
C THR A 169 -12.48 -6.08 -11.05
N GLY A 170 -12.07 -5.60 -12.22
CA GLY A 170 -12.08 -4.17 -12.54
C GLY A 170 -10.97 -3.79 -13.51
N PRO A 171 -10.98 -2.56 -14.04
CA PRO A 171 -10.08 -2.19 -15.10
C PRO A 171 -8.62 -2.08 -14.64
N ALA A 172 -7.70 -2.09 -15.60
CA ALA A 172 -6.28 -1.92 -15.35
C ALA A 172 -6.01 -0.55 -14.69
N GLY A 173 -5.11 -0.52 -13.71
CA GLY A 173 -4.74 0.70 -13.00
C GLY A 173 -5.82 1.28 -12.07
N ALA A 174 -6.94 0.58 -11.82
CA ALA A 174 -7.99 1.08 -10.94
C ALA A 174 -7.66 0.99 -9.44
N GLY A 175 -6.73 0.10 -9.05
CA GLY A 175 -6.35 -0.12 -7.64
C GLY A 175 -6.81 -1.45 -7.05
N LYS A 176 -6.94 -2.52 -7.87
CA LYS A 176 -7.38 -3.85 -7.42
C LYS A 176 -6.43 -4.48 -6.39
N GLU A 177 -5.12 -4.28 -6.54
CA GLU A 177 -4.13 -4.76 -5.58
C GLU A 177 -4.26 -4.09 -4.20
N VAL A 178 -4.65 -2.81 -4.18
CA VAL A 178 -4.92 -2.07 -2.92
C VAL A 178 -6.07 -2.74 -2.17
N VAL A 179 -7.13 -3.17 -2.88
CA VAL A 179 -8.24 -3.94 -2.29
C VAL A 179 -7.73 -5.26 -1.68
N ALA A 180 -6.86 -5.99 -2.36
CA ALA A 180 -6.28 -7.23 -1.85
C ALA A 180 -5.44 -7.00 -0.58
N ARG A 181 -4.62 -5.93 -0.56
CA ARG A 181 -3.82 -5.54 0.62
C ARG A 181 -4.71 -5.18 1.81
N LEU A 182 -5.80 -4.44 1.57
CA LEU A 182 -6.77 -4.09 2.62
C LEU A 182 -7.48 -5.33 3.18
N LEU A 183 -7.90 -6.26 2.31
CA LEU A 183 -8.49 -7.53 2.74
C LEU A 183 -7.53 -8.35 3.60
N HIS A 184 -6.24 -8.40 3.25
CA HIS A 184 -5.23 -9.10 4.04
C HIS A 184 -5.04 -8.45 5.41
N ARG A 185 -4.87 -7.12 5.46
CA ARG A 185 -4.67 -6.34 6.70
C ARG A 185 -5.82 -6.44 7.69
N ALA A 186 -7.05 -6.46 7.19
CA ALA A 186 -8.24 -6.60 8.01
C ALA A 186 -8.59 -8.07 8.32
N SER A 187 -7.75 -9.04 7.94
CA SER A 187 -8.00 -10.46 8.15
C SER A 187 -7.28 -11.01 9.38
N LYS A 188 -7.65 -12.24 9.77
CA LYS A 188 -6.94 -13.02 10.80
C LYS A 188 -5.48 -13.35 10.44
N ARG A 189 -5.09 -13.17 9.17
CA ARG A 189 -3.74 -13.45 8.63
C ARG A 189 -2.89 -12.21 8.42
N ALA A 190 -3.28 -11.07 9.00
CA ALA A 190 -2.61 -9.78 8.79
C ALA A 190 -1.13 -9.74 9.21
N SER A 191 -0.71 -10.63 10.13
CA SER A 191 0.69 -10.80 10.54
C SER A 191 1.47 -11.80 9.66
N GLY A 192 0.78 -12.55 8.80
CA GLY A 192 1.37 -13.52 7.89
C GLY A 192 1.90 -12.88 6.60
N ALA A 193 2.51 -13.70 5.74
CA ALA A 193 3.03 -13.22 4.47
C ALA A 193 1.91 -12.70 3.54
N PHE A 194 2.21 -11.64 2.79
CA PHE A 194 1.38 -11.16 1.68
C PHE A 194 2.19 -11.24 0.39
N VAL A 195 1.92 -12.28 -0.40
CA VAL A 195 2.68 -12.58 -1.62
C VAL A 195 1.82 -12.27 -2.83
N VAL A 196 2.32 -11.45 -3.75
CA VAL A 196 1.63 -11.10 -5.01
C VAL A 196 2.38 -11.74 -6.17
N VAL A 197 1.63 -12.42 -7.04
CA VAL A 197 2.14 -13.07 -8.24
C VAL A 197 1.49 -12.42 -9.44
N ASN A 198 2.26 -11.67 -10.22
CA ASN A 198 1.78 -11.11 -11.47
C ASN A 198 1.91 -12.15 -12.59
N CYS A 199 0.78 -12.76 -12.97
CA CYS A 199 0.75 -13.82 -13.97
C CYS A 199 1.13 -13.30 -15.37
N ALA A 200 0.83 -12.03 -15.67
CA ALA A 200 1.14 -11.40 -16.95
C ALA A 200 2.63 -11.05 -17.11
N ALA A 201 3.36 -10.83 -16.01
CA ALA A 201 4.78 -10.50 -16.03
C ALA A 201 5.69 -11.74 -16.07
N MET A 202 5.16 -12.93 -15.82
CA MET A 202 5.93 -14.17 -15.78
C MET A 202 5.99 -14.84 -17.15
N HIS A 203 7.16 -15.38 -17.50
CA HIS A 203 7.26 -16.25 -18.65
C HIS A 203 6.46 -17.55 -18.39
N PRO A 204 5.59 -17.99 -19.33
CA PRO A 204 4.74 -19.17 -19.14
C PRO A 204 5.51 -20.41 -18.66
N GLU A 205 6.68 -20.67 -19.25
CA GLU A 205 7.53 -21.83 -18.92
C GLU A 205 8.11 -21.79 -17.50
N ARG A 206 8.24 -20.60 -16.90
CA ARG A 206 8.77 -20.45 -15.53
C ARG A 206 7.69 -20.40 -14.48
N MET A 207 6.43 -20.14 -14.87
CA MET A 207 5.34 -19.89 -13.92
C MET A 207 5.16 -21.04 -12.92
N GLU A 208 5.25 -22.29 -13.37
CA GLU A 208 5.15 -23.44 -12.47
C GLU A 208 6.30 -23.50 -11.45
N THR A 209 7.53 -23.28 -11.91
CA THR A 209 8.72 -23.29 -11.04
C THR A 209 8.72 -22.13 -10.04
N GLU A 210 8.14 -20.98 -10.40
CA GLU A 210 7.97 -19.86 -9.46
C GLU A 210 6.86 -20.16 -8.44
N LEU A 211 5.71 -20.67 -8.88
CA LEU A 211 4.56 -20.93 -8.00
C LEU A 211 4.81 -22.09 -7.04
N PHE A 212 5.30 -23.21 -7.56
CA PHE A 212 5.44 -24.47 -6.81
C PHE A 212 6.88 -24.75 -6.37
N GLY A 213 7.87 -24.00 -6.86
CA GLY A 213 9.27 -24.25 -6.55
C GLY A 213 9.83 -25.46 -7.29
N VAL A 214 11.11 -25.73 -7.04
CA VAL A 214 11.87 -26.81 -7.68
C VAL A 214 12.47 -27.68 -6.59
N GLU A 215 12.34 -28.99 -6.74
CA GLU A 215 13.07 -29.95 -5.92
C GLU A 215 14.49 -30.05 -6.49
N GLY A 216 15.49 -29.64 -5.71
CA GLY A 216 16.90 -29.82 -6.06
C GLY A 216 17.39 -31.20 -5.66
N ASN A 217 18.32 -31.79 -6.43
CA ASN A 217 19.00 -33.02 -6.01
C ASN A 217 20.01 -32.77 -4.88
N ILE A 218 20.45 -31.52 -4.71
CA ILE A 218 21.36 -31.02 -3.68
C ILE A 218 20.67 -29.84 -2.96
N GLU A 219 20.88 -29.68 -1.64
CA GLU A 219 20.24 -28.65 -0.79
C GLU A 219 20.41 -27.19 -1.28
N GLY A 220 21.36 -26.92 -2.18
CA GLY A 220 21.58 -25.60 -2.81
C GLY A 220 20.86 -25.35 -4.14
N GLU A 221 20.27 -26.38 -4.77
CA GLU A 221 19.49 -26.25 -6.02
C GLU A 221 17.98 -26.13 -5.77
N ARG A 222 17.55 -26.28 -4.51
CA ARG A 222 16.15 -26.19 -4.11
C ARG A 222 15.66 -24.74 -4.20
N LYS A 223 14.54 -24.53 -4.91
CA LYS A 223 13.85 -23.25 -4.97
C LYS A 223 12.53 -23.32 -4.24
N ILE A 224 12.32 -22.43 -3.26
CA ILE A 224 11.05 -22.31 -2.52
C ILE A 224 10.03 -21.59 -3.39
N GLY A 225 8.90 -22.25 -3.65
CA GLY A 225 7.81 -21.68 -4.45
C GLY A 225 6.99 -20.63 -3.70
N LEU A 226 6.26 -19.80 -4.46
CA LEU A 226 5.45 -18.70 -3.93
C LEU A 226 4.30 -19.19 -3.04
N PHE A 227 3.75 -20.38 -3.27
CA PHE A 227 2.77 -20.99 -2.35
C PHE A 227 3.36 -21.33 -0.98
N GLU A 228 4.58 -21.85 -0.95
CA GLU A 228 5.30 -22.16 0.29
C GLU A 228 5.68 -20.87 1.03
N GLN A 229 6.11 -19.82 0.30
CA GLN A 229 6.36 -18.50 0.88
C GLN A 229 5.11 -17.82 1.46
N ALA A 230 3.94 -18.11 0.89
CA ALA A 230 2.66 -17.56 1.34
C ALA A 230 2.01 -18.36 2.48
N HIS A 231 2.65 -19.43 2.97
CA HIS A 231 2.13 -20.27 4.05
C HIS A 231 1.80 -19.45 5.30
N GLY A 232 0.63 -19.71 5.90
CA GLY A 232 0.09 -18.93 7.03
C GLY A 232 -0.42 -17.53 6.64
N GLY A 233 -0.27 -17.13 5.39
CA GLY A 233 -0.54 -15.80 4.87
C GLY A 233 -1.57 -15.77 3.74
N THR A 234 -1.37 -14.86 2.79
CA THR A 234 -2.23 -14.63 1.62
C THR A 234 -1.41 -14.62 0.35
N LEU A 235 -1.85 -15.37 -0.66
CA LEU A 235 -1.33 -15.35 -2.01
C LEU A 235 -2.33 -14.65 -2.93
N VAL A 236 -1.86 -13.64 -3.66
CA VAL A 236 -2.64 -12.90 -4.66
C VAL A 236 -2.19 -13.31 -6.05
N LEU A 237 -3.09 -13.88 -6.83
CA LEU A 237 -2.90 -14.17 -8.24
C LEU A 237 -3.37 -12.95 -9.05
N ASP A 238 -2.43 -12.07 -9.41
CA ASP A 238 -2.70 -10.87 -10.20
C ASP A 238 -2.72 -11.18 -11.70
N GLU A 239 -3.72 -10.62 -12.38
CA GLU A 239 -4.10 -10.92 -13.77
C GLU A 239 -4.23 -12.44 -14.04
N VAL A 240 -5.05 -13.13 -13.24
CA VAL A 240 -5.21 -14.61 -13.28
C VAL A 240 -5.61 -15.15 -14.66
N SER A 241 -6.24 -14.33 -15.51
CA SER A 241 -6.59 -14.68 -16.89
C SER A 241 -5.39 -14.91 -17.80
N ASP A 242 -4.20 -14.45 -17.44
CA ASP A 242 -2.96 -14.63 -18.22
C ASP A 242 -2.21 -15.93 -17.86
N MET A 243 -2.78 -16.74 -16.97
CA MET A 243 -2.20 -18.02 -16.57
C MET A 243 -2.36 -19.10 -17.65
N PRO A 244 -1.33 -19.90 -17.99
CA PRO A 244 -1.47 -21.04 -18.89
C PRO A 244 -2.47 -22.08 -18.38
N LEU A 245 -3.20 -22.76 -19.27
CA LEU A 245 -4.23 -23.75 -18.91
C LEU A 245 -3.70 -24.90 -18.05
N GLU A 246 -2.46 -25.32 -18.29
CA GLU A 246 -1.78 -26.37 -17.52
C GLU A 246 -1.59 -25.94 -16.06
N THR A 247 -1.08 -24.73 -15.85
CA THR A 247 -0.93 -24.12 -14.52
C THR A 247 -2.27 -23.92 -13.85
N GLN A 248 -3.30 -23.46 -14.59
CA GLN A 248 -4.67 -23.34 -14.06
C GLN A 248 -5.17 -24.68 -13.49
N GLY A 249 -4.91 -25.80 -14.17
CA GLY A 249 -5.26 -27.14 -13.69
C GLY A 249 -4.56 -27.52 -12.37
N LYS A 250 -3.30 -27.15 -12.19
CA LYS A 250 -2.58 -27.35 -10.91
C LYS A 250 -3.12 -26.46 -9.79
N ILE A 251 -3.50 -25.22 -10.11
CA ILE A 251 -4.16 -24.31 -9.15
C ILE A 251 -5.49 -24.90 -8.67
N VAL A 252 -6.27 -25.52 -9.54
CA VAL A 252 -7.52 -26.20 -9.14
C VAL A 252 -7.26 -27.26 -8.06
N ARG A 253 -6.20 -28.07 -8.22
CA ARG A 253 -5.84 -29.13 -7.27
C ARG A 253 -5.41 -28.58 -5.91
N ILE A 254 -4.48 -27.62 -5.88
CA ILE A 254 -4.01 -27.03 -4.61
C ILE A 254 -5.12 -26.28 -3.86
N LEU A 255 -6.05 -25.63 -4.57
CA LEU A 255 -7.21 -24.99 -3.95
C LEU A 255 -8.19 -25.99 -3.32
N GLN A 256 -8.12 -27.27 -3.70
CA GLN A 256 -8.94 -28.34 -3.14
C GLN A 256 -8.23 -29.10 -2.03
N GLU A 257 -6.99 -29.50 -2.29
CA GLU A 257 -6.24 -30.46 -1.47
C GLU A 257 -5.29 -29.78 -0.49
N GLN A 258 -5.06 -28.47 -0.61
CA GLN A 258 -4.08 -27.69 0.16
C GLN A 258 -2.66 -28.30 0.14
N THR A 259 -2.39 -29.14 -0.85
CA THR A 259 -1.13 -29.83 -1.04
C THR A 259 -0.71 -29.75 -2.51
N PHE A 260 0.59 -29.78 -2.75
CA PHE A 260 1.15 -29.83 -4.10
C PHE A 260 2.54 -30.49 -4.08
N ASP A 261 3.01 -30.89 -5.27
CA ASP A 261 4.36 -31.41 -5.47
C ASP A 261 5.24 -30.33 -6.10
N ARG A 262 6.49 -30.22 -5.65
CA ARG A 262 7.48 -29.34 -6.31
C ARG A 262 7.80 -29.84 -7.71
N VAL A 263 8.20 -28.95 -8.60
CA VAL A 263 8.61 -29.34 -9.95
C VAL A 263 9.83 -30.27 -9.85
N GLY A 264 9.73 -31.46 -10.45
CA GLY A 264 10.78 -32.50 -10.41
C GLY A 264 10.81 -33.34 -9.13
N GLY A 265 9.97 -33.06 -8.13
CA GLY A 265 9.89 -33.80 -6.88
C GLY A 265 8.63 -34.66 -6.76
N MET A 266 8.68 -35.66 -5.87
CA MET A 266 7.51 -36.46 -5.46
C MET A 266 7.07 -36.18 -4.02
N LYS A 267 7.73 -35.23 -3.33
CA LYS A 267 7.42 -34.88 -1.95
C LYS A 267 6.25 -33.91 -1.92
N ARG A 268 5.14 -34.35 -1.34
CA ARG A 268 3.98 -33.50 -1.07
C ARG A 268 4.33 -32.40 -0.05
N VAL A 269 3.96 -31.17 -0.40
CA VAL A 269 4.07 -29.98 0.44
C VAL A 269 2.66 -29.55 0.82
N GLU A 270 2.38 -29.47 2.12
CA GLU A 270 1.10 -28.97 2.65
C GLU A 270 1.21 -27.48 2.96
N VAL A 271 0.23 -26.70 2.51
CA VAL A 271 0.20 -25.26 2.73
C VAL A 271 -1.17 -24.74 3.12
N ASP A 272 -1.21 -23.92 4.17
CA ASP A 272 -2.40 -23.18 4.55
C ASP A 272 -2.30 -21.74 4.05
N VAL A 273 -2.92 -21.45 2.91
CA VAL A 273 -2.84 -20.16 2.22
C VAL A 273 -4.23 -19.65 1.87
N ARG A 274 -4.51 -18.38 2.19
CA ARG A 274 -5.68 -17.70 1.63
C ARG A 274 -5.36 -17.22 0.22
N VAL A 275 -6.12 -17.68 -0.77
CA VAL A 275 -5.93 -17.23 -2.17
C VAL A 275 -6.92 -16.12 -2.52
N MET A 276 -6.40 -15.04 -3.11
CA MET A 276 -7.18 -13.99 -3.77
C MET A 276 -6.79 -13.94 -5.24
N ALA A 277 -7.74 -13.69 -6.12
CA ALA A 277 -7.48 -13.54 -7.55
C ALA A 277 -7.89 -12.16 -8.02
N ILE A 278 -7.11 -11.60 -8.95
CA ILE A 278 -7.36 -10.30 -9.55
C ILE A 278 -7.39 -10.49 -11.08
N THR A 279 -8.30 -9.79 -11.75
CA THR A 279 -8.35 -9.76 -13.22
C THR A 279 -8.90 -8.45 -13.76
N ASN A 280 -8.40 -8.02 -14.92
CA ASN A 280 -8.98 -6.95 -15.72
C ASN A 280 -9.88 -7.42 -16.88
N ARG A 281 -9.91 -8.72 -17.16
CA ARG A 281 -10.70 -9.33 -18.25
C ARG A 281 -12.02 -9.88 -17.73
N ASP A 282 -12.98 -10.02 -18.64
CA ASP A 282 -14.20 -10.76 -18.39
C ASP A 282 -13.93 -12.26 -18.48
N LEU A 283 -13.88 -12.94 -17.33
CA LEU A 283 -13.59 -14.37 -17.26
C LEU A 283 -14.67 -15.22 -17.96
N SER A 284 -15.90 -14.75 -18.08
CA SER A 284 -16.97 -15.47 -18.79
C SER A 284 -16.64 -15.59 -20.29
N ASN A 285 -16.08 -14.52 -20.86
CA ASN A 285 -15.61 -14.49 -22.24
C ASN A 285 -14.35 -15.35 -22.41
N GLU A 286 -13.42 -15.32 -21.45
CA GLU A 286 -12.22 -16.16 -21.48
C GLU A 286 -12.53 -17.66 -21.38
N ILE A 287 -13.55 -18.03 -20.59
CA ILE A 287 -14.07 -19.41 -20.51
C ILE A 287 -14.69 -19.82 -21.86
N SER A 288 -15.56 -18.99 -22.42
CA SER A 288 -16.21 -19.26 -23.70
C SER A 288 -15.19 -19.41 -24.85
N ALA A 289 -14.07 -18.71 -24.76
CA ALA A 289 -12.96 -18.80 -25.72
C ALA A 289 -11.95 -19.92 -25.43
N GLY A 290 -12.19 -20.76 -24.40
CA GLY A 290 -11.33 -21.88 -24.04
C GLY A 290 -9.97 -21.50 -23.44
N ARG A 291 -9.78 -20.23 -23.05
CA ARG A 291 -8.52 -19.72 -22.46
C ARG A 291 -8.50 -19.76 -20.94
N PHE A 292 -9.66 -19.92 -20.31
CA PHE A 292 -9.78 -20.04 -18.87
C PHE A 292 -10.66 -21.22 -18.49
N ARG A 293 -10.26 -21.97 -17.46
CA ARG A 293 -11.02 -23.13 -17.00
C ARG A 293 -12.21 -22.71 -16.15
N GLU A 294 -13.36 -23.27 -16.47
CA GLU A 294 -14.61 -23.05 -15.73
C GLU A 294 -14.53 -23.54 -14.26
N ASP A 295 -13.90 -24.69 -14.04
CA ASP A 295 -13.72 -25.26 -12.69
C ASP A 295 -12.85 -24.38 -11.77
N LEU A 296 -11.82 -23.73 -12.33
CA LEU A 296 -11.00 -22.76 -11.63
C LEU A 296 -11.80 -21.49 -11.30
N PHE A 297 -12.61 -20.99 -12.23
CA PHE A 297 -13.44 -19.81 -12.02
C PHE A 297 -14.35 -19.96 -10.81
N TYR A 298 -15.11 -21.05 -10.72
CA TYR A 298 -16.01 -21.28 -9.59
C TYR A 298 -15.28 -21.45 -8.25
N ARG A 299 -14.04 -21.92 -8.27
CA ARG A 299 -13.20 -22.02 -7.07
C ARG A 299 -12.66 -20.66 -6.63
N LEU A 300 -12.28 -19.79 -7.56
CA LEU A 300 -11.78 -18.46 -7.21
C LEU A 300 -12.92 -17.50 -6.84
N ASN A 301 -14.05 -17.58 -7.56
CA ASN A 301 -15.18 -16.66 -7.45
C ASN A 301 -16.15 -17.00 -6.30
N VAL A 302 -15.62 -17.19 -5.08
CA VAL A 302 -16.46 -17.41 -3.89
C VAL A 302 -17.07 -16.10 -3.41
N VAL A 303 -16.26 -15.04 -3.35
CA VAL A 303 -16.72 -13.68 -3.05
C VAL A 303 -16.26 -12.73 -4.15
N PRO A 304 -17.14 -12.28 -5.05
CA PRO A 304 -16.79 -11.29 -6.07
C PRO A 304 -16.75 -9.88 -5.47
N LEU A 305 -15.67 -9.13 -5.76
CA LEU A 305 -15.57 -7.70 -5.47
C LEU A 305 -15.21 -6.94 -6.76
N ARG A 306 -15.99 -5.93 -7.11
CA ARG A 306 -15.73 -5.08 -8.28
C ARG A 306 -15.08 -3.76 -7.86
N MET A 307 -13.90 -3.49 -8.39
CA MET A 307 -13.24 -2.20 -8.27
C MET A 307 -13.76 -1.24 -9.35
N PRO A 308 -14.47 -0.16 -8.99
CA PRO A 308 -15.04 0.75 -9.99
C PRO A 308 -13.94 1.52 -10.75
N PRO A 309 -14.07 1.70 -12.07
CA PRO A 309 -13.20 2.59 -12.84
C PRO A 309 -13.29 4.03 -12.30
N LEU A 310 -12.25 4.82 -12.57
CA LEU A 310 -12.18 6.20 -12.11
C LEU A 310 -13.31 7.08 -12.69
N ARG A 311 -13.77 6.79 -13.92
CA ARG A 311 -14.92 7.47 -14.55
C ARG A 311 -16.26 7.29 -13.81
N GLU A 312 -16.41 6.24 -13.01
CA GLU A 312 -17.61 5.99 -12.17
C GLU A 312 -17.50 6.67 -10.80
N ARG A 313 -16.33 7.23 -10.46
CA ARG A 313 -16.05 7.91 -9.19
C ARG A 313 -15.30 9.21 -9.40
N ARG A 314 -15.80 10.04 -10.32
CA ARG A 314 -15.17 11.33 -10.70
C ARG A 314 -15.05 12.32 -9.55
N GLU A 315 -15.88 12.20 -8.52
CA GLU A 315 -15.79 13.03 -7.31
C GLU A 315 -14.57 12.70 -6.43
N ASP A 316 -13.94 11.54 -6.62
CA ASP A 316 -12.70 11.16 -5.93
C ASP A 316 -11.45 11.75 -6.61
N ILE A 317 -11.54 12.13 -7.89
CA ILE A 317 -10.40 12.63 -8.69
C ILE A 317 -9.70 13.81 -8.02
N PRO A 318 -10.38 14.86 -7.49
CA PRO A 318 -9.69 15.98 -6.86
C PRO A 318 -8.92 15.58 -5.59
N LEU A 319 -9.41 14.58 -4.85
CA LEU A 319 -8.73 14.06 -3.67
C LEU A 319 -7.49 13.26 -4.08
N LEU A 320 -7.64 12.36 -5.06
CA LEU A 320 -6.57 11.55 -5.60
C LEU A 320 -5.46 12.40 -6.24
N ALA A 321 -5.82 13.39 -7.06
CA ALA A 321 -4.88 14.29 -7.73
C ALA A 321 -4.02 15.04 -6.70
N ARG A 322 -4.66 15.62 -5.67
CA ARG A 322 -3.94 16.29 -4.58
C ARG A 322 -3.05 15.34 -3.80
N HIS A 323 -3.51 14.12 -3.52
CA HIS A 323 -2.70 13.10 -2.85
C HIS A 323 -1.43 12.77 -3.64
N PHE A 324 -1.58 12.40 -4.92
CA PHE A 324 -0.43 12.05 -5.76
C PHE A 324 0.50 13.24 -5.98
N GLN A 325 -0.03 14.46 -6.12
CA GLN A 325 0.79 15.66 -6.23
C GLN A 325 1.64 15.91 -4.98
N ARG A 326 1.05 15.82 -3.77
CA ARG A 326 1.80 15.96 -2.51
C ARG A 326 2.93 14.95 -2.42
N ARG A 327 2.62 13.71 -2.79
CA ARG A 327 3.58 12.62 -2.75
C ARG A 327 4.71 12.80 -3.78
N ALA A 328 4.37 13.17 -5.01
CA ALA A 328 5.34 13.46 -6.05
C ALA A 328 6.31 14.56 -5.59
N ALA A 329 5.76 15.64 -5.02
CA ALA A 329 6.52 16.76 -4.48
C ALA A 329 7.44 16.34 -3.32
N GLN A 330 6.95 15.53 -2.37
CA GLN A 330 7.75 14.97 -1.27
C GLN A 330 8.90 14.11 -1.77
N ASN A 331 8.63 13.23 -2.73
CA ASN A 331 9.65 12.34 -3.31
C ASN A 331 10.73 13.10 -4.09
N ALA A 332 10.36 14.20 -4.75
CA ALA A 332 11.27 15.04 -5.52
C ALA A 332 11.95 16.13 -4.68
N GLY A 333 11.54 16.33 -3.42
CA GLY A 333 11.99 17.46 -2.59
C GLY A 333 11.56 18.83 -3.13
N LEU A 334 10.45 18.89 -3.86
CA LEU A 334 9.91 20.10 -4.49
C LEU A 334 8.71 20.66 -3.71
N PRO A 335 8.44 21.97 -3.78
CA PRO A 335 7.24 22.55 -3.19
C PRO A 335 5.98 22.11 -3.94
N ILE A 336 4.88 22.00 -3.21
CA ILE A 336 3.56 21.65 -3.78
C ILE A 336 2.95 22.89 -4.43
N ARG A 337 2.62 22.79 -5.72
CA ARG A 337 1.90 23.82 -6.47
C ARG A 337 0.38 23.61 -6.37
N PRO A 338 -0.46 24.61 -6.09
CA PRO A 338 -1.90 24.41 -6.03
C PRO A 338 -2.50 24.02 -7.40
N LEU A 339 -3.49 23.14 -7.43
CA LEU A 339 -4.27 22.85 -8.63
C LEU A 339 -5.38 23.89 -8.80
N GLY A 340 -5.43 24.57 -9.94
CA GLY A 340 -6.50 25.50 -10.30
C GLY A 340 -7.85 24.81 -10.49
N GLU A 341 -8.94 25.54 -10.32
CA GLU A 341 -10.30 25.00 -10.47
C GLU A 341 -10.58 24.53 -11.90
N ASP A 342 -10.00 25.20 -12.90
CA ASP A 342 -10.05 24.85 -14.31
C ASP A 342 -9.33 23.52 -14.58
N ALA A 343 -8.14 23.33 -14.00
CA ALA A 343 -7.39 22.08 -14.09
C ALA A 343 -8.16 20.93 -13.42
N ILE A 344 -8.72 21.16 -12.22
CA ILE A 344 -9.55 20.15 -11.54
C ILE A 344 -10.78 19.80 -12.37
N ALA A 345 -11.45 20.78 -12.97
CA ALA A 345 -12.60 20.54 -13.84
C ALA A 345 -12.22 19.66 -15.04
N ALA A 346 -11.09 19.95 -15.70
CA ALA A 346 -10.59 19.16 -16.81
C ALA A 346 -10.23 17.72 -16.38
N LEU A 347 -9.53 17.57 -15.25
CA LEU A 347 -9.22 16.26 -14.67
C LEU A 347 -10.49 15.45 -14.37
N GLN A 348 -11.55 16.07 -13.85
CA GLN A 348 -12.82 15.38 -13.57
C GLN A 348 -13.63 15.01 -14.83
N ALA A 349 -13.49 15.80 -15.90
CA ALA A 349 -14.19 15.57 -17.17
C ALA A 349 -13.54 14.44 -18.01
N TYR A 350 -12.25 14.18 -17.81
CA TYR A 350 -11.53 13.10 -18.50
C TYR A 350 -12.02 11.70 -18.10
N ASP A 351 -12.00 10.74 -19.04
CA ASP A 351 -12.51 9.37 -18.84
C ASP A 351 -11.53 8.42 -18.15
N TRP A 352 -10.24 8.76 -18.12
CA TRP A 352 -9.19 7.99 -17.46
C TRP A 352 -9.13 6.51 -17.88
N PRO A 353 -8.81 6.17 -19.14
CA PRO A 353 -8.66 4.78 -19.58
C PRO A 353 -7.62 4.00 -18.76
N GLY A 354 -6.55 4.65 -18.30
CA GLY A 354 -5.56 4.06 -17.39
C GLY A 354 -5.86 4.24 -15.90
N ASN A 355 -7.05 4.74 -15.56
CA ASN A 355 -7.57 4.94 -14.21
C ASN A 355 -6.58 5.69 -13.29
N VAL A 356 -6.42 5.21 -12.05
CA VAL A 356 -5.61 5.85 -10.99
C VAL A 356 -4.13 5.85 -11.38
N ARG A 357 -3.65 4.81 -12.08
CA ARG A 357 -2.27 4.75 -12.59
C ARG A 357 -1.97 5.89 -13.56
N GLN A 358 -2.86 6.16 -14.51
CA GLN A 358 -2.71 7.30 -15.42
C GLN A 358 -2.78 8.63 -14.68
N LEU A 359 -3.73 8.80 -13.74
CA LEU A 359 -3.83 10.02 -12.94
C LEU A 359 -2.54 10.30 -12.15
N ARG A 360 -1.96 9.27 -11.51
CA ARG A 360 -0.67 9.39 -10.82
C ARG A 360 0.45 9.84 -11.77
N ASN A 361 0.59 9.17 -12.92
CA ASN A 361 1.61 9.53 -13.91
C ASN A 361 1.46 10.98 -14.39
N VAL A 362 0.22 11.47 -14.54
CA VAL A 362 -0.03 12.87 -14.93
C VAL A 362 0.37 13.83 -13.82
N MET A 363 0.15 13.49 -12.54
CA MET A 363 0.61 14.33 -11.42
C MET A 363 2.14 14.36 -11.33
N ASP A 364 2.81 13.22 -11.54
CA ASP A 364 4.27 13.14 -11.60
C ASP A 364 4.81 13.97 -12.78
N TRP A 365 4.18 13.86 -13.95
CA TRP A 365 4.54 14.64 -15.14
C TRP A 365 4.35 16.14 -14.93
N LEU A 366 3.25 16.57 -14.30
CA LEU A 366 2.99 17.98 -14.00
C LEU A 366 4.04 18.59 -13.08
N LEU A 367 4.57 17.82 -12.13
CA LEU A 367 5.63 18.29 -11.24
C LEU A 367 6.90 18.68 -12.02
N ILE A 368 7.17 18.00 -13.14
CA ILE A 368 8.37 18.19 -13.96
C ILE A 368 8.13 19.23 -15.06
N MET A 369 6.96 19.17 -15.71
CA MET A 369 6.71 19.86 -16.98
C MET A 369 5.87 21.13 -16.85
N ALA A 370 5.20 21.36 -15.71
CA ALA A 370 4.36 22.54 -15.55
C ALA A 370 5.22 23.82 -15.51
N ALA A 371 5.13 24.61 -16.57
CA ALA A 371 5.81 25.89 -16.69
C ALA A 371 5.18 26.97 -15.77
N GLY A 372 5.93 28.04 -15.51
CA GLY A 372 5.48 29.20 -14.71
C GLY A 372 5.99 29.22 -13.27
N ASP A 373 5.58 30.23 -12.50
CA ASP A 373 5.95 30.35 -11.10
C ASP A 373 5.30 29.23 -10.27
N LEU A 374 6.07 28.63 -9.36
CA LEU A 374 5.61 27.61 -8.41
C LEU A 374 4.52 28.13 -7.46
N LYS A 375 4.36 29.45 -7.34
CA LYS A 375 3.30 30.11 -6.57
C LYS A 375 1.96 30.20 -7.31
N GLU A 376 1.96 30.12 -8.63
CA GLU A 376 0.74 30.20 -9.42
C GLU A 376 0.02 28.84 -9.44
N PRO A 377 -1.33 28.78 -9.51
CA PRO A 377 -2.02 27.52 -9.68
C PRO A 377 -1.72 26.85 -11.03
N ILE A 378 -1.69 25.52 -11.05
CA ILE A 378 -1.69 24.73 -12.29
C ILE A 378 -3.01 24.95 -13.00
N ARG A 379 -2.95 25.44 -14.24
CA ARG A 379 -4.10 25.72 -15.10
C ARG A 379 -4.37 24.56 -16.07
N ALA A 380 -5.56 24.56 -16.68
CA ALA A 380 -5.97 23.49 -17.59
C ALA A 380 -5.10 23.38 -18.85
N ASP A 381 -4.50 24.49 -19.31
CA ASP A 381 -3.58 24.54 -20.46
C ASP A 381 -2.20 23.94 -20.16
N MET A 382 -1.87 23.72 -18.88
CA MET A 382 -0.65 23.05 -18.45
C MET A 382 -0.80 21.53 -18.38
N LEU A 383 -2.03 20.99 -18.52
CA LEU A 383 -2.28 19.55 -18.52
C LEU A 383 -1.82 18.92 -19.85
N PRO A 384 -1.50 17.61 -19.88
CA PRO A 384 -1.24 16.91 -21.13
C PRO A 384 -2.36 17.13 -22.15
N ALA A 385 -2.02 17.28 -23.44
CA ALA A 385 -2.98 17.63 -24.48
C ALA A 385 -4.21 16.70 -24.52
N GLU A 386 -4.03 15.40 -24.26
CA GLU A 386 -5.14 14.43 -24.17
C GLU A 386 -6.19 14.77 -23.11
N ILE A 387 -5.78 15.37 -21.98
CA ILE A 387 -6.65 15.74 -20.86
C ILE A 387 -7.10 17.19 -21.00
N GLY A 388 -6.15 18.10 -21.26
CA GLY A 388 -6.39 19.53 -21.37
C GLY A 388 -7.42 19.84 -22.46
N ALA A 389 -7.48 19.01 -23.49
CA ALA A 389 -8.38 19.22 -24.61
C ALA A 389 -9.81 18.69 -24.35
N ILE A 390 -10.14 18.04 -23.21
CA ILE A 390 -11.52 17.61 -22.86
C ILE A 390 -12.36 18.75 -22.25
N THR A 391 -11.80 19.97 -22.13
CA THR A 391 -12.66 21.17 -22.22
C THR A 391 -13.52 21.07 -23.49
N PRO A 392 -14.79 21.52 -23.47
CA PRO A 392 -15.77 21.25 -24.51
C PRO A 392 -15.13 21.38 -25.90
N ASN A 393 -15.34 20.35 -26.73
CA ASN A 393 -14.78 20.17 -28.08
C ASN A 393 -14.92 21.41 -28.98
N VAL A 394 -15.77 22.37 -28.58
CA VAL A 394 -15.99 23.68 -29.19
C VAL A 394 -14.79 24.63 -29.04
N LEU A 395 -13.87 24.38 -28.11
CA LEU A 395 -12.61 25.14 -27.95
C LEU A 395 -11.43 24.52 -28.73
N ARG A 396 -11.60 23.32 -29.32
CA ARG A 396 -10.60 22.73 -30.21
C ARG A 396 -10.83 23.21 -31.64
N TRP A 397 -9.77 23.74 -32.26
CA TRP A 397 -9.78 24.28 -33.62
C TRP A 397 -10.14 23.24 -34.72
N GLU A 398 -10.13 21.93 -34.39
CA GLU A 398 -10.37 20.85 -35.36
C GLU A 398 -11.85 20.52 -35.59
N LYS A 399 -12.74 20.79 -34.62
CA LYS A 399 -14.22 20.76 -34.81
C LYS A 399 -14.84 22.15 -34.86
N SER A 400 -14.06 23.20 -34.56
CA SER A 400 -14.51 24.56 -34.76
C SER A 400 -14.79 24.84 -36.24
N SER A 401 -14.14 24.17 -37.18
CA SER A 401 -14.43 24.31 -38.62
C SER A 401 -15.90 24.00 -38.96
N GLU A 402 -16.47 22.93 -38.41
CA GLU A 402 -17.88 22.55 -38.62
C GLU A 402 -18.82 23.54 -37.91
N ILE A 403 -18.53 23.93 -36.67
CA ILE A 403 -19.35 24.89 -35.91
C ILE A 403 -19.33 26.29 -36.57
N MET A 404 -18.19 26.69 -37.15
CA MET A 404 -18.01 27.97 -37.84
C MET A 404 -18.73 28.00 -39.20
N THR A 405 -19.17 26.85 -39.72
CA THR A 405 -20.04 26.77 -40.92
C THR A 405 -21.53 26.82 -40.59
N LEU A 406 -21.91 26.77 -39.31
CA LEU A 406 -23.32 26.80 -38.88
C LEU A 406 -23.81 28.24 -38.63
N PRO A 407 -25.10 28.53 -38.88
CA PRO A 407 -25.73 29.75 -38.40
C PRO A 407 -25.64 29.86 -36.86
N LEU A 408 -25.55 31.09 -36.34
CA LEU A 408 -25.32 31.37 -34.91
C LEU A 408 -26.26 30.61 -33.96
N ARG A 409 -27.54 30.45 -34.34
CA ARG A 409 -28.53 29.72 -33.52
C ARG A 409 -28.14 28.25 -33.34
N GLU A 410 -27.78 27.58 -34.42
CA GLU A 410 -27.42 26.16 -34.44
C GLU A 410 -26.07 25.93 -33.77
N ALA A 411 -25.09 26.80 -34.03
CA ALA A 411 -23.80 26.78 -33.35
C ALA A 411 -23.95 26.90 -31.82
N ARG A 412 -24.86 27.78 -31.35
CA ARG A 412 -25.14 27.94 -29.92
C ARG A 412 -25.82 26.72 -29.32
N GLU A 413 -26.78 26.11 -30.02
CA GLU A 413 -27.46 24.88 -29.55
C GLU A 413 -26.48 23.71 -29.43
N VAL A 414 -25.57 23.54 -30.39
CA VAL A 414 -24.50 22.54 -30.33
C VAL A 414 -23.55 22.81 -29.15
N PHE A 415 -23.13 24.07 -28.96
CA PHE A 415 -22.30 24.44 -27.83
C PHE A 415 -22.97 24.15 -26.48
N GLU A 416 -24.23 24.59 -26.31
CA GLU A 416 -24.97 24.38 -25.08
C GLU A 416 -25.17 22.90 -24.77
N ARG A 417 -25.46 22.07 -25.79
CA ARG A 417 -25.60 20.62 -25.66
C ARG A 417 -24.30 19.98 -25.16
N GLU A 418 -23.18 20.25 -25.83
CA GLU A 418 -21.88 19.67 -25.48
C GLU A 418 -21.40 20.16 -24.10
N TYR A 419 -21.58 21.46 -23.81
CA TYR A 419 -21.24 22.03 -22.51
C TYR A 419 -22.02 21.38 -21.36
N LEU A 420 -23.35 21.31 -21.47
CA LEU A 420 -24.19 20.73 -20.42
C LEU A 420 -23.90 19.23 -20.26
N LEU A 421 -23.69 18.50 -21.36
CA LEU A 421 -23.35 17.08 -21.32
C LEU A 421 -22.01 16.84 -20.63
N SER A 422 -21.00 17.68 -20.89
CA SER A 422 -19.72 17.64 -20.20
C SER A 422 -19.87 17.91 -18.69
N GLN A 423 -20.69 18.88 -18.29
CA GLN A 423 -20.90 19.18 -16.87
C GLN A 423 -21.70 18.08 -16.15
N VAL A 424 -22.74 17.54 -16.78
CA VAL A 424 -23.48 16.38 -16.24
C VAL A 424 -22.52 15.21 -16.02
N THR A 425 -21.65 14.95 -17.00
CA THR A 425 -20.64 13.89 -16.91
C THR A 425 -19.64 14.16 -15.78
N ARG A 426 -19.14 15.40 -15.65
CA ARG A 426 -18.24 15.84 -14.57
C ARG A 426 -18.81 15.54 -13.18
N PHE A 427 -20.10 15.78 -12.97
CA PHE A 427 -20.78 15.53 -11.70
C PHE A 427 -21.41 14.13 -11.61
N GLY A 428 -20.97 13.17 -12.44
CA GLY A 428 -21.39 11.77 -12.37
C GLY A 428 -22.90 11.57 -12.57
N GLY A 429 -23.55 12.42 -13.37
CA GLY A 429 -25.00 12.38 -13.59
C GLY A 429 -25.83 13.06 -12.51
N ASN A 430 -25.22 13.66 -11.48
CA ASN A 430 -25.97 14.36 -10.44
C ASN A 430 -26.53 15.69 -10.95
N ILE A 431 -27.81 15.69 -11.35
CA ILE A 431 -28.47 16.85 -11.95
C ILE A 431 -28.58 18.03 -10.99
N SER A 432 -28.77 17.79 -9.68
CA SER A 432 -28.84 18.86 -8.68
C SER A 432 -27.51 19.60 -8.55
N ARG A 433 -26.38 18.87 -8.44
CA ARG A 433 -25.04 19.47 -8.40
C ARG A 433 -24.70 20.17 -9.72
N THR A 434 -25.07 19.56 -10.84
CA THR A 434 -24.86 20.16 -12.17
C THR A 434 -25.62 21.47 -12.30
N ALA A 435 -26.92 21.48 -11.97
CA ALA A 435 -27.80 22.66 -12.00
C ALA A 435 -27.23 23.80 -11.16
N ALA A 436 -26.80 23.51 -9.93
CA ALA A 436 -26.18 24.50 -9.05
C ALA A 436 -24.90 25.10 -9.66
N PHE A 437 -24.03 24.28 -10.26
CA PHE A 437 -22.79 24.75 -10.89
C PHE A 437 -23.05 25.60 -12.14
N VAL A 438 -24.00 25.19 -13.00
CA VAL A 438 -24.32 25.94 -14.22
C VAL A 438 -25.24 27.14 -13.98
N GLY A 439 -25.63 27.41 -12.73
CA GLY A 439 -26.48 28.53 -12.35
C GLY A 439 -27.95 28.37 -12.78
N MET A 440 -28.44 27.14 -12.90
CA MET A 440 -29.82 26.84 -13.28
C MET A 440 -30.59 26.18 -12.15
N GLU A 441 -31.91 26.38 -12.14
CA GLU A 441 -32.81 25.57 -11.30
C GLU A 441 -32.89 24.13 -11.84
N ARG A 442 -33.04 23.14 -10.94
CA ARG A 442 -33.07 21.71 -11.32
C ARG A 442 -34.12 21.41 -12.39
N SER A 443 -35.34 21.95 -12.26
CA SER A 443 -36.42 21.73 -13.23
C SER A 443 -36.13 22.36 -14.60
N ALA A 444 -35.42 23.50 -14.62
CA ALA A 444 -35.01 24.18 -15.84
C ALA A 444 -33.91 23.39 -16.57
N LEU A 445 -32.94 22.82 -15.85
CA LEU A 445 -31.89 22.00 -16.45
C LEU A 445 -32.48 20.71 -17.08
N HIS A 446 -33.40 20.03 -16.40
CA HIS A 446 -34.09 18.86 -16.96
C HIS A 446 -34.81 19.18 -18.28
N ARG A 447 -35.56 20.30 -18.31
CA ARG A 447 -36.25 20.76 -19.53
C ARG A 447 -35.25 21.08 -20.66
N LYS A 448 -34.14 21.75 -20.34
CA LYS A 448 -33.12 22.13 -21.32
C LYS A 448 -32.38 20.91 -21.89
N LEU A 449 -32.03 19.93 -21.07
CA LEU A 449 -31.43 18.66 -21.53
C LEU A 449 -32.36 17.88 -22.47
N LYS A 450 -33.66 17.83 -22.15
CA LYS A 450 -34.67 17.19 -23.00
C LYS A 450 -34.84 17.91 -24.34
N LEU A 451 -34.88 19.25 -24.34
CA LEU A 451 -34.95 20.07 -25.55
C LEU A 451 -33.72 19.88 -26.46
N LEU A 452 -32.54 19.74 -25.86
CA LEU A 452 -31.29 19.52 -26.58
C LEU A 452 -31.09 18.05 -27.00
N GLY A 453 -32.08 17.17 -26.76
CA GLY A 453 -32.02 15.75 -27.13
C GLY A 453 -30.97 14.95 -26.36
N VAL A 454 -30.71 15.31 -25.10
CA VAL A 454 -29.79 14.60 -24.20
C VAL A 454 -30.62 13.81 -23.19
N ASN A 455 -30.81 12.51 -23.42
CA ASN A 455 -31.42 11.62 -22.45
C ASN A 455 -30.40 11.27 -21.35
N THR A 456 -30.69 11.68 -20.11
CA THR A 456 -29.86 11.37 -18.94
C THR A 456 -29.93 9.91 -18.50
N ASP A 457 -30.94 9.14 -18.95
CA ASP A 457 -31.17 7.76 -18.52
C ASP A 457 -30.50 6.69 -19.41
N GLU A 458 -30.07 7.02 -20.63
CA GLU A 458 -29.56 6.01 -21.58
C GLU A 458 -28.09 5.60 -21.36
N LYS A 459 -27.27 6.39 -20.65
CA LYS A 459 -25.84 6.07 -20.44
C LYS A 459 -25.51 5.33 -19.13
N ILE A 460 -26.48 5.11 -18.24
CA ILE A 460 -26.25 4.38 -16.99
C ILE A 460 -26.28 2.85 -17.21
N ARG A 461 -26.68 2.37 -18.40
CA ARG A 461 -26.88 0.94 -18.72
C ARG A 461 -25.84 0.28 -19.64
N ASN A 462 -24.79 0.97 -20.08
CA ASN A 462 -23.72 0.37 -20.90
C ASN A 462 -22.35 0.44 -20.23
#